data_AF-A0A9X8GJC9-F1
#
_entry.id   AF-A0A9X8GJC9-F1
#
_cell.length_a   1.000
_cell.length_b   1.000
_cell.length_c   1.000
_cell.angle_alpha   90.00
_cell.angle_beta   90.00
_cell.angle_gamma   90.00
#
_symmetry.space_group_name_H-M   'P 1'
#
loop_
_entity.id
_entity.type
_entity.pdbx_description
1 polymer ?
#
loop_
_entity_poly.entity_id
_entity_poly.type
_entity_poly.pdbx_seq_one_letter_code
_entity_poly.pdbx_strand_id
1 'polypeptide(L)'
;MGKLIDLQNANYEELENKLFDDMANLQELVNGQITILSSVTDEGSILIDEDNNVTAYKTSEKLNEVIKELTALKNEAELIEKAEDLLNE
;
A
#
# COMPACT_ATOMS: atom_id res chain seq x y z
N MET A 1 -29.48 13.53 -27.46
CA MET A 1 -28.41 12.53 -27.62
C MET A 1 -27.03 13.13 -27.37
N GLY A 2 -26.62 14.23 -28.00
CA GLY A 2 -25.28 14.84 -27.77
C GLY A 2 -24.94 15.14 -26.30
N LYS A 3 -25.83 15.81 -25.56
CA LYS A 3 -25.58 16.16 -24.14
C LYS A 3 -25.32 14.97 -23.20
N LEU A 4 -25.81 13.78 -23.51
CA LEU A 4 -25.59 12.58 -22.67
C LEU A 4 -24.20 11.98 -22.92
N ILE A 5 -23.72 12.04 -24.16
CA ILE A 5 -22.38 11.59 -24.55
C ILE A 5 -21.33 12.54 -23.98
N ASP A 6 -21.58 13.85 -24.03
CA ASP A 6 -20.68 14.86 -23.46
C ASP A 6 -20.56 14.74 -21.93
N LEU A 7 -21.67 14.42 -21.24
CA LEU A 7 -21.69 14.17 -19.80
C LEU A 7 -20.99 12.86 -19.40
N GLN A 8 -21.13 11.80 -20.21
CA GLN A 8 -20.39 10.55 -19.97
C GLN A 8 -18.89 10.76 -20.15
N ASN A 9 -18.46 11.42 -21.23
CA ASN A 9 -17.03 11.66 -21.49
C ASN A 9 -16.37 12.53 -20.41
N ALA A 10 -17.06 13.57 -19.93
CA ALA A 10 -16.56 14.39 -18.82
C ALA A 10 -16.40 13.59 -17.51
N ASN A 11 -17.34 12.69 -17.21
CA ASN A 11 -17.24 11.81 -16.04
C ASN A 11 -16.09 10.79 -16.16
N TYR A 12 -15.80 10.29 -17.36
CA TYR A 12 -14.67 9.37 -17.58
C TYR A 12 -13.32 10.09 -17.41
N GLU A 13 -13.17 11.29 -17.97
CA GLU A 13 -11.94 12.08 -17.86
C GLU A 13 -11.67 12.51 -16.41
N GLU A 14 -12.71 12.88 -15.63
CA GLU A 14 -12.56 13.14 -14.19
C GLU A 14 -12.14 11.89 -13.40
N LEU A 15 -12.64 10.72 -13.79
CA LEU A 15 -12.30 9.47 -13.13
C LEU A 15 -10.86 9.03 -13.46
N GLU A 16 -10.42 9.17 -14.71
CA GLU A 16 -9.02 8.92 -15.13
C GLU A 16 -8.05 9.82 -14.39
N ASN A 17 -8.34 11.12 -14.29
CA ASN A 17 -7.49 12.06 -13.56
C ASN A 17 -7.39 11.69 -12.08
N LYS A 18 -8.52 11.33 -11.45
CA LYS A 18 -8.52 10.90 -10.05
C LYS A 18 -7.72 9.62 -9.85
N LEU A 19 -7.86 8.65 -10.75
CA LEU A 19 -7.11 7.40 -10.70
C LEU A 19 -5.61 7.66 -10.81
N PHE A 20 -5.20 8.56 -11.72
CA PHE A 20 -3.80 8.97 -11.87
C PHE A 20 -3.24 9.62 -10.60
N ASP A 21 -4.01 10.52 -9.97
CA ASP A 21 -3.64 11.15 -8.70
C ASP A 21 -3.51 10.11 -7.57
N ASP A 22 -4.46 9.19 -7.47
CA ASP A 22 -4.46 8.12 -6.45
C ASP A 22 -3.25 7.16 -6.65
N MET A 23 -2.89 6.84 -7.89
CA MET A 23 -1.69 6.04 -8.20
C MET A 23 -0.39 6.79 -7.82
N ALA A 24 -0.31 8.09 -8.11
CA ALA A 24 0.85 8.90 -7.75
C ALA A 24 1.02 8.97 -6.22
N ASN A 25 -0.09 9.14 -5.49
CA ASN A 25 -0.09 9.13 -4.02
C ASN A 25 0.35 7.76 -3.46
N LEU A 26 -0.16 6.66 -4.03
CA LEU A 26 0.22 5.31 -3.63
C LEU A 26 1.72 5.07 -3.85
N GLN A 27 2.26 5.52 -4.98
CA GLN A 27 3.69 5.42 -5.28
C GLN A 27 4.54 6.18 -4.26
N GLU A 28 4.14 7.39 -3.87
CA GLU A 28 4.83 8.18 -2.84
C GLU A 28 4.80 7.47 -1.47
N LEU A 29 3.65 6.94 -1.08
CA LEU A 29 3.49 6.20 0.17
C LEU A 29 4.36 4.93 0.21
N VAL A 30 4.41 4.17 -0.88
CA VAL A 30 5.27 2.99 -1.01
C VAL A 30 6.75 3.38 -0.88
N ASN A 31 7.18 4.45 -1.54
CA ASN A 31 8.56 4.94 -1.44
C ASN A 31 8.91 5.39 -0.01
N GLY A 32 7.96 6.03 0.69
CA GLY A 32 8.08 6.37 2.11
C GLY A 32 8.30 5.13 2.98
N GLN A 33 7.52 4.07 2.76
CA GLN A 33 7.66 2.81 3.50
C GLN A 33 8.99 2.08 3.21
N ILE A 34 9.44 2.06 1.96
CA ILE A 34 10.76 1.51 1.61
C ILE A 34 11.86 2.25 2.36
N THR A 35 11.74 3.58 2.45
CA THR A 35 12.69 4.41 3.21
C THR A 35 12.65 4.08 4.71
N ILE A 36 11.47 3.96 5.31
CA ILE A 36 11.33 3.57 6.72
C ILE A 36 11.92 2.17 6.94
N LEU A 37 11.55 1.18 6.14
CA LEU A 37 12.10 -0.19 6.20
C LEU A 37 13.63 -0.21 6.08
N SER A 38 14.20 0.57 5.16
CA SER A 38 15.65 0.70 5.01
C SER A 38 16.34 1.31 6.25
N SER A 39 15.58 2.05 7.07
CA SER A 39 16.04 2.66 8.32
C SER A 39 15.70 1.86 9.57
N VAL A 40 14.88 0.79 9.46
CA VAL A 40 14.63 -0.14 10.57
C VAL A 40 15.82 -1.08 10.69
N THR A 41 16.73 -0.75 11.61
CA THR A 41 17.86 -1.60 12.02
C THR A 41 17.58 -2.36 13.32
N ASP A 42 16.35 -2.30 13.82
CA ASP A 42 16.00 -2.82 15.14
C ASP A 42 15.65 -4.31 15.01
N GLU A 43 16.56 -5.16 15.49
CA GLU A 43 16.61 -6.60 15.26
C GLU A 43 15.52 -7.39 16.01
N GLY A 44 14.69 -6.70 16.79
CA GLY A 44 13.84 -7.33 17.78
C GLY A 44 14.70 -7.99 18.87
N SER A 45 14.13 -8.97 19.56
CA SER A 45 14.90 -9.78 20.52
C SER A 45 14.46 -11.23 20.43
N ILE A 46 15.43 -12.13 20.29
CA ILE A 46 15.20 -13.58 20.26
C ILE A 46 15.88 -14.17 21.49
N LEU A 47 15.12 -14.89 22.30
CA LEU A 47 15.64 -15.74 23.37
C LEU A 47 15.82 -17.15 22.82
N ILE A 48 17.01 -17.70 23.03
CA ILE A 48 17.43 -19.01 22.54
C ILE A 48 17.85 -19.85 23.75
N ASP A 49 17.51 -21.14 23.77
CA ASP A 49 17.99 -22.07 24.79
C ASP A 49 19.43 -22.56 24.50
N GLU A 50 19.95 -23.40 25.40
CA GLU A 50 21.28 -23.99 25.33
C GLU A 50 21.48 -24.89 24.10
N ASP A 51 20.38 -25.36 23.50
CA ASP A 51 20.33 -26.23 22.32
C ASP A 51 20.08 -25.43 21.02
N ASN A 52 20.15 -24.09 21.06
CA ASN A 52 19.85 -23.17 19.97
C ASN A 52 18.38 -23.19 19.47
N ASN A 53 17.42 -23.62 20.30
CA ASN A 53 16.01 -23.46 19.98
C ASN A 53 15.47 -22.11 20.43
N VAL A 54 14.62 -21.49 19.60
CA VAL A 54 13.95 -20.22 19.95
C VAL A 54 12.90 -20.49 21.03
N THR A 55 13.05 -19.84 22.19
CA THR A 55 12.15 -19.99 23.34
C THR A 55 11.20 -18.82 23.51
N ALA A 56 11.59 -17.63 23.03
CA ALA A 56 10.71 -16.48 22.93
C ALA A 56 11.24 -15.48 21.89
N TYR A 57 10.36 -14.68 21.30
CA TYR A 57 10.76 -13.58 20.42
C TYR A 57 9.89 -12.35 20.68
N LYS A 58 10.49 -11.17 20.52
CA LYS A 58 9.81 -9.87 20.46
C LYS A 58 10.18 -9.22 19.14
N THR A 59 9.20 -9.09 18.24
CA THR A 59 9.34 -8.28 17.02
C THR A 59 9.55 -6.81 17.40
N SER A 60 10.36 -6.09 16.62
CA SER A 60 10.50 -4.64 16.78
C SER A 60 9.13 -3.97 16.71
N GLU A 61 8.84 -3.08 17.66
CA GLU A 61 7.60 -2.31 17.68
C GLU A 61 7.48 -1.44 16.42
N LYS A 62 8.61 -0.90 15.95
CA LYS A 62 8.70 -0.12 14.72
C LYS A 62 8.44 -0.96 13.48
N LEU A 63 8.92 -2.21 13.46
CA LEU A 63 8.62 -3.15 12.36
C LEU A 63 7.12 -3.48 12.31
N ASN A 64 6.47 -3.62 13.46
CA ASN A 64 5.02 -3.88 13.52
C ASN A 64 4.20 -2.69 12.98
N GLU A 65 4.59 -1.46 13.29
CA GLU A 65 3.95 -0.25 12.73
C GLU A 65 4.09 -0.21 11.20
N VAL A 66 5.29 -0.47 10.69
CA VAL A 66 5.57 -0.50 9.25
C VAL A 66 4.77 -1.60 8.53
N ILE A 67 4.67 -2.80 9.10
CA ILE A 67 3.85 -3.89 8.54
C ILE A 67 2.38 -3.48 8.46
N LYS A 68 1.88 -2.77 9.48
CA LYS A 68 0.51 -2.29 9.51
C LYS A 68 0.25 -1.26 8.40
N GLU A 69 1.16 -0.31 8.22
CA GLU A 69 1.06 0.71 7.17
C GLU A 69 1.15 0.09 5.77
N LEU A 70 2.07 -0.86 5.54
CA LEU A 70 2.17 -1.60 4.28
C LEU A 70 0.92 -2.42 3.96
N THR A 71 0.29 -3.00 4.99
CA THR A 71 -0.97 -3.75 4.81
C THR A 71 -2.11 -2.82 4.37
N ALA A 72 -2.16 -1.61 4.92
CA ALA A 72 -3.13 -0.61 4.49
C ALA A 72 -2.91 -0.19 3.03
N LEU A 73 -1.67 0.09 2.63
CA LEU A 73 -1.33 0.45 1.26
C LEU A 73 -1.63 -0.66 0.26
N LYS A 74 -1.36 -1.92 0.62
CA LYS A 74 -1.72 -3.07 -0.21
C LYS A 74 -3.23 -3.11 -0.48
N ASN A 75 -4.05 -2.89 0.55
CA ASN A 75 -5.50 -2.89 0.40
C ASN A 75 -5.99 -1.73 -0.49
N GLU A 76 -5.36 -0.55 -0.39
CA GLU A 76 -5.66 0.58 -1.27
C GLU A 76 -5.28 0.28 -2.74
N ALA A 77 -4.11 -0.32 -2.97
CA ALA A 77 -3.69 -0.75 -4.30
C ALA A 77 -4.66 -1.77 -4.93
N GLU A 78 -5.11 -2.76 -4.15
CA GLU A 78 -6.10 -3.76 -4.61
C GLU A 78 -7.47 -3.12 -4.93
N LEU A 79 -7.81 -1.98 -4.33
CA LEU A 79 -9.03 -1.24 -4.67
C LEU A 79 -8.86 -0.45 -5.98
N ILE A 80 -7.69 0.14 -6.22
CA ILE A 80 -7.35 0.82 -7.47
C ILE A 80 -7.35 -0.17 -8.64
N GLU A 81 -6.69 -1.33 -8.47
CA GLU A 81 -6.62 -2.38 -9.51
C GLU A 81 -8.02 -2.86 -9.90
N LYS A 82 -8.94 -3.04 -8.94
CA LYS A 82 -10.34 -3.37 -9.22
C LYS A 82 -11.10 -2.25 -9.94
N ALA A 83 -10.77 -0.99 -9.66
CA ALA A 83 -11.38 0.14 -10.35
C ALA A 83 -10.88 0.26 -11.80
N GLU A 84 -9.59 -0.01 -12.04
CA GLU A 84 -8.99 -0.11 -13.36
C GLU A 84 -9.61 -1.25 -14.19
N ASP A 85 -9.79 -2.43 -13.59
CA ASP A 85 -10.44 -3.56 -14.26
C ASP A 85 -11.85 -3.20 -14.74
N LEU A 86 -12.64 -2.51 -13.91
CA LEU A 86 -14.00 -2.06 -14.25
C LEU A 86 -14.04 -0.98 -15.34
N LEU A 87 -12.97 -0.19 -15.49
CA LEU A 87 -12.87 0.85 -16.52
C LEU A 87 -12.42 0.29 -17.88
N ASN A 88 -11.74 -0.85 -17.87
CA ASN A 88 -11.25 -1.52 -19.07
C ASN A 88 -12.23 -2.57 -19.64
N GLU A 89 -13.37 -2.82 -18.97
CA GLU A 89 -14.53 -3.60 -19.48
C GLU A 89 -15.52 -2.77 -20.30
#